data_AF-A0A958DEQ8-F1
#
_entry.id   AF-A0A958DEQ8-F1
#
_cell.length_a   1.000
_cell.length_b   1.000
_cell.length_c   1.000
_cell.angle_alpha   90.00
_cell.angle_beta   90.00
_cell.angle_gamma   90.00
#
_symmetry.space_group_name_H-M   'P 1'
#
loop_
_entity.id
_entity.type
_entity.pdbx_description
1 polymer ?
#
loop_
_entity_poly.entity_id
_entity_poly.type
_entity_poly.pdbx_seq_one_letter_code
_entity_poly.pdbx_strand_id
1 'polypeptide(L)'
;SPERVVIHAVRGKGEEGKKGNEEDFVEIGVLERAAAPMLLHEGAVYLHDGEPYLVERLDWDEGHAWVRPAAVGYYTQAISSQEVRVIRAQEQLDIGGARHAYGPVQVVSQFSSYRQVKLHTHETLGLGAIDLPEQVLETDAYWLAFGDDLLDPLRAAGLWRSDPNDYGPNWAQQRDAARARDGYRCTSCGKPESPARQHDVHHKRPFRAFGYVPGLNEAYRLANTLDNLTTLCRACHRRVEQGQRLRTGLGGLAFALGSIAPLHLMCDPRDIGVVAEQQATADGLPTVTVYEKIPAGIGFSQRLYELRNDLLRGVAELVRRCPCPRGCPACVGPVSEDADDSVDAKALTLALVQACLAGVQETHSFVV
;
A
#
# COMPACT_ATOMS: atom_id res chain seq x y z
N SER A 1 5.01 25.82 -14.85
CA SER A 1 4.05 25.83 -13.71
C SER A 1 4.58 24.84 -12.68
N PRO A 2 4.56 25.13 -11.36
CA PRO A 2 5.02 24.20 -10.33
C PRO A 2 4.21 22.90 -10.25
N GLU A 3 3.11 22.79 -11.00
CA GLU A 3 2.29 21.57 -11.05
C GLU A 3 2.64 20.65 -12.22
N ARG A 4 3.59 21.04 -13.08
CA ARG A 4 3.95 20.28 -14.28
C ARG A 4 5.45 20.00 -14.33
N VAL A 5 5.79 18.92 -15.03
CA VAL A 5 7.15 18.53 -15.35
C VAL A 5 7.30 18.53 -16.87
N VAL A 6 8.18 19.40 -17.37
CA VAL A 6 8.53 19.48 -18.79
C VAL A 6 9.63 18.47 -19.08
N ILE A 7 9.45 17.69 -20.15
CA ILE A 7 10.33 16.58 -20.51
C ILE A 7 11.20 16.99 -21.69
N HIS A 8 12.50 16.97 -21.47
CA HIS A 8 13.54 17.36 -22.40
C HIS A 8 14.29 16.12 -22.89
N ALA A 9 14.32 15.90 -24.21
CA ALA A 9 15.07 14.81 -24.82
C ALA A 9 16.26 15.32 -25.64
N VAL A 10 17.39 14.63 -25.61
CA VAL A 10 18.56 14.97 -26.44
C VAL A 10 18.22 14.90 -27.94
N ARG A 11 18.62 15.90 -28.71
CA ARG A 11 18.52 15.95 -30.17
C ARG A 11 19.43 14.89 -30.80
N GLY A 12 18.83 14.00 -31.60
CA GLY A 12 19.55 13.03 -32.42
C GLY A 12 20.05 11.79 -31.66
N LYS A 13 20.46 10.76 -32.41
CA LYS A 13 21.11 9.55 -31.86
C LYS A 13 22.53 9.90 -31.40
N GLY A 14 22.65 10.58 -30.26
CA GLY A 14 23.95 10.87 -29.65
C GLY A 14 24.69 9.57 -29.30
N GLU A 15 25.99 9.51 -29.61
CA GLU A 15 26.91 8.45 -29.19
C GLU A 15 26.82 8.24 -27.67
N GLU A 16 26.72 6.98 -27.23
CA GLU A 16 26.70 6.62 -25.81
C GLU A 16 27.86 7.30 -25.05
N GLY A 17 27.55 8.10 -24.03
CA GLY A 17 28.53 8.59 -23.06
C GLY A 17 28.97 10.06 -23.15
N LYS A 18 28.41 10.89 -24.05
CA LYS A 18 28.61 12.36 -23.99
C LYS A 18 27.52 13.02 -23.13
N LYS A 19 27.92 13.75 -22.09
CA LYS A 19 27.04 14.71 -21.41
C LYS A 19 26.73 15.85 -22.40
N GLY A 20 25.50 15.91 -22.91
CA GLY A 20 25.05 17.00 -23.79
C GLY A 20 25.01 18.33 -23.04
N ASN A 21 25.26 19.43 -23.75
CA ASN A 21 24.99 20.77 -23.23
C ASN A 21 23.47 21.01 -23.21
N GLU A 22 22.97 21.95 -22.40
CA GLU A 22 21.52 22.24 -22.33
C GLU A 22 20.91 22.64 -23.68
N GLU A 23 21.71 23.17 -24.61
CA GLU A 23 21.29 23.51 -25.99
C GLU A 23 21.02 22.28 -26.89
N ASP A 24 21.42 21.08 -26.46
CA ASP A 24 21.21 19.83 -27.19
C ASP A 24 19.83 19.22 -26.93
N PHE A 25 19.02 19.77 -26.02
CA PHE A 25 17.73 19.19 -25.65
C PHE A 25 16.54 19.87 -26.34
N VAL A 26 15.51 19.08 -26.63
CA VAL A 26 14.21 19.54 -27.11
C VAL A 26 13.11 19.09 -26.17
N GLU A 27 12.13 19.95 -25.94
CA GLU A 27 10.90 19.57 -25.26
C GLU A 27 10.13 18.57 -26.12
N ILE A 28 9.83 17.40 -25.54
CA ILE A 28 9.04 16.35 -26.18
C ILE A 28 7.65 16.20 -25.55
N GLY A 29 7.45 16.70 -24.33
CA GLY A 29 6.14 16.63 -23.70
C GLY A 29 6.11 17.20 -22.30
N VAL A 30 4.92 17.16 -21.70
CA VAL A 30 4.66 17.67 -20.36
C VAL A 30 3.78 16.68 -19.61
N LEU A 31 4.11 16.44 -18.34
CA LEU A 31 3.29 15.64 -17.43
C LEU A 31 2.90 16.45 -16.19
N GLU A 32 1.82 16.06 -15.55
CA GLU A 32 1.47 16.56 -14.21
C GLU A 32 2.52 16.07 -13.20
N ARG A 33 2.97 16.95 -12.30
CA ARG A 33 4.06 16.69 -11.35
C ARG A 33 3.73 15.52 -10.42
N ALA A 34 2.47 15.31 -10.09
CA ALA A 34 1.99 14.18 -9.30
C ALA A 34 2.31 12.80 -9.94
N ALA A 35 2.47 12.74 -11.27
CA ALA A 35 2.82 11.51 -11.98
C ALA A 35 4.34 11.28 -12.07
N ALA A 36 5.16 12.30 -11.83
CA ALA A 36 6.61 12.22 -12.00
C ALA A 36 7.28 11.15 -11.11
N PRO A 37 6.88 10.93 -9.83
CA PRO A 37 7.46 9.85 -9.04
C PRO A 37 7.18 8.44 -9.58
N MET A 38 6.17 8.29 -10.44
CA MET A 38 5.83 7.01 -11.08
C MET A 38 6.53 6.85 -12.44
N LEU A 39 6.65 7.93 -13.21
CA LEU A 39 7.03 7.87 -14.64
C LEU A 39 8.37 8.53 -14.97
N LEU A 40 8.79 9.51 -14.17
CA LEU A 40 9.93 10.40 -14.45
C LEU A 40 10.97 10.44 -13.33
N HIS A 41 10.94 9.49 -12.39
CA HIS A 41 12.01 9.40 -11.39
C HIS A 41 13.35 9.05 -12.09
N GLU A 42 14.48 9.46 -11.51
CA GLU A 42 15.79 9.11 -12.07
C GLU A 42 15.94 7.59 -12.23
N GLY A 43 16.42 7.15 -13.39
CA GLY A 43 16.51 5.75 -13.78
C GLY A 43 15.21 5.11 -14.29
N ALA A 44 14.10 5.85 -14.37
CA ALA A 44 12.87 5.38 -15.00
C ALA A 44 13.04 5.18 -16.51
N VAL A 45 12.31 4.21 -17.06
CA VAL A 45 12.07 4.09 -18.49
C VAL A 45 10.73 4.77 -18.78
N TYR A 46 10.81 5.97 -19.34
CA TYR A 46 9.67 6.75 -19.81
C TYR A 46 9.35 6.38 -21.26
N LEU A 47 8.07 6.20 -21.58
CA LEU A 47 7.61 5.92 -22.94
C LEU A 47 6.97 7.18 -23.52
N HIS A 48 7.44 7.59 -24.70
CA HIS A 48 6.91 8.72 -25.45
C HIS A 48 6.70 8.29 -26.91
N ASP A 49 5.47 8.41 -27.41
CA ASP A 49 5.08 7.91 -28.75
C ASP A 49 5.46 6.44 -29.01
N GLY A 50 5.46 5.63 -27.95
CA GLY A 50 5.86 4.22 -28.00
C GLY A 50 7.38 3.98 -27.95
N GLU A 51 8.18 5.04 -28.01
CA GLU A 51 9.64 4.96 -27.95
C GLU A 51 10.14 5.06 -26.50
N PRO A 52 11.07 4.18 -26.08
CA PRO A 52 11.65 4.20 -24.73
C PRO A 52 12.75 5.25 -24.57
N TYR A 53 12.65 5.98 -23.46
CA TYR A 53 13.65 6.93 -23.00
C TYR A 53 14.06 6.61 -21.56
N LEU A 54 15.35 6.65 -21.27
CA LEU A 54 15.85 6.59 -19.90
C LEU A 54 15.86 8.00 -19.31
N VAL A 55 15.27 8.15 -18.14
CA VAL A 55 15.31 9.40 -17.37
C VAL A 55 16.64 9.49 -16.63
N GLU A 56 17.46 10.47 -17.01
CA GLU A 56 18.79 10.67 -16.43
C GLU A 56 18.77 11.62 -15.24
N ARG A 57 17.93 12.65 -15.31
CA ARG A 57 17.81 13.68 -14.27
C ARG A 57 16.37 14.14 -14.14
N LEU A 58 15.92 14.32 -12.90
CA LEU A 58 14.67 15.01 -12.60
C LEU A 58 14.97 16.17 -11.64
N ASP A 59 14.80 17.40 -12.12
CA ASP A 59 14.71 18.57 -11.26
C ASP A 59 13.26 18.72 -10.77
N TRP A 60 13.03 18.30 -9.53
CA TRP A 60 11.72 18.34 -8.90
C TRP A 60 11.23 19.77 -8.68
N ASP A 61 12.11 20.66 -8.25
CA ASP A 61 11.73 22.01 -7.81
C ASP A 61 11.36 22.87 -9.02
N GLU A 62 12.21 22.86 -10.05
CA GLU A 62 11.98 23.60 -11.30
C GLU A 62 10.96 22.92 -12.22
N GLY A 63 10.76 21.59 -12.07
CA GLY A 63 9.79 20.84 -12.88
C GLY A 63 10.32 20.49 -14.26
N HIS A 64 11.54 19.96 -14.32
CA HIS A 64 12.19 19.56 -15.57
C HIS A 64 12.75 18.15 -15.47
N ALA A 65 12.51 17.32 -16.47
CA ALA A 65 13.08 15.99 -16.60
C ALA A 65 13.92 15.91 -17.87
N TRP A 66 15.13 15.36 -17.78
CA TRP A 66 16.00 15.13 -18.94
C TRP A 66 16.08 13.64 -19.21
N VAL A 67 15.78 13.29 -20.45
CA VAL A 67 15.66 11.92 -20.90
C VAL A 67 16.52 11.70 -22.13
N ARG A 68 16.97 10.47 -22.34
CA ARG A 68 17.67 10.07 -23.57
C ARG A 68 17.04 8.84 -24.19
N PRO A 69 17.06 8.68 -25.52
CA PRO A 69 16.63 7.44 -26.16
C PRO A 69 17.34 6.22 -25.54
N ALA A 70 16.59 5.15 -25.31
CA ALA A 70 17.11 3.97 -24.62
C ALA A 70 16.58 2.68 -25.24
N ALA A 71 17.44 1.93 -25.93
CA ALA A 71 17.10 0.60 -26.45
C ALA A 71 17.24 -0.47 -25.35
N VAL A 72 16.39 -0.42 -24.32
CA VAL A 72 16.44 -1.32 -23.16
C VAL A 72 15.45 -2.48 -23.27
N GLY A 73 15.86 -3.67 -22.84
CA GLY A 73 15.03 -4.88 -22.79
C GLY A 73 14.12 -4.99 -21.56
N TYR A 74 13.88 -3.90 -20.85
CA TYR A 74 13.12 -3.85 -19.60
C TYR A 74 12.28 -2.58 -19.50
N TYR A 75 11.27 -2.58 -18.62
CA TYR A 75 10.53 -1.41 -18.20
C TYR A 75 10.70 -1.18 -16.69
N THR A 76 10.37 0.01 -16.21
CA THR A 76 10.42 0.31 -14.77
C THR A 76 9.04 0.33 -14.15
N GLN A 77 8.93 -0.19 -12.93
CA GLN A 77 7.71 -0.13 -12.14
C GLN A 77 8.01 0.47 -10.77
N ALA A 78 7.51 1.69 -10.53
CA ALA A 78 7.65 2.36 -9.25
C ALA A 78 6.82 1.67 -8.16
N ILE A 79 7.35 1.70 -6.93
CA ILE A 79 6.75 1.09 -5.74
C ILE A 79 6.41 2.22 -4.77
N SER A 80 5.13 2.32 -4.43
CA SER A 80 4.61 3.27 -3.46
C SER A 80 3.96 2.58 -2.26
N SER A 81 3.92 3.31 -1.15
CA SER A 81 2.99 3.05 -0.05
C SER A 81 1.98 4.17 0.02
N GLN A 82 0.79 3.86 0.52
CA GLN A 82 -0.28 4.82 0.71
C GLN A 82 -0.70 4.87 2.17
N GLU A 83 -1.07 6.07 2.62
CA GLU A 83 -1.67 6.37 3.91
C GLU A 83 -2.92 7.22 3.64
N VAL A 84 -4.02 6.96 4.33
CA VAL A 84 -5.23 7.78 4.21
C VAL A 84 -5.37 8.64 5.47
N ARG A 85 -5.47 9.94 5.27
CA ARG A 85 -5.75 10.91 6.34
C ARG A 85 -7.16 11.45 6.16
N VAL A 86 -8.07 11.06 7.08
CA VAL A 86 -9.44 11.55 7.07
C VAL A 86 -9.44 13.04 7.43
N ILE A 87 -10.02 13.88 6.56
CA ILE A 87 -10.20 15.31 6.85
C ILE A 87 -11.43 15.46 7.75
N ARG A 88 -12.55 14.86 7.34
CA ARG A 88 -13.79 14.78 8.12
C ARG A 88 -14.71 13.69 7.57
N ALA A 89 -15.53 13.11 8.44
CA ALA A 89 -16.72 12.36 8.01
C ALA A 89 -17.82 13.34 7.59
N GLN A 90 -18.42 13.13 6.41
CA GLN A 90 -19.65 13.80 6.00
C GLN A 90 -20.85 13.09 6.58
N GLU A 91 -20.89 11.76 6.44
CA GLU A 91 -21.84 10.89 7.13
C GLU A 91 -21.11 9.70 7.76
N GLN A 92 -21.68 9.19 8.84
CA GLN A 92 -21.18 8.05 9.58
C GLN A 92 -22.33 7.23 10.12
N LEU A 93 -22.14 5.91 10.15
CA LEU A 93 -23.06 4.95 10.69
C LEU A 93 -22.30 3.80 11.35
N ASP A 94 -22.43 3.68 12.66
CA ASP A 94 -21.89 2.58 13.45
C ASP A 94 -22.97 1.48 13.60
N ILE A 95 -22.73 0.31 13.00
CA ILE A 95 -23.64 -0.85 13.05
C ILE A 95 -22.82 -2.13 13.26
N GLY A 96 -23.20 -2.95 14.24
CA GLY A 96 -22.58 -4.26 14.45
C GLY A 96 -21.10 -4.22 14.80
N GLY A 97 -20.63 -3.15 15.45
CA GLY A 97 -19.20 -2.95 15.74
C GLY A 97 -18.36 -2.56 14.51
N ALA A 98 -18.97 -2.33 13.35
CA ALA A 98 -18.34 -1.71 12.18
C ALA A 98 -18.83 -0.27 12.01
N ARG A 99 -17.90 0.64 11.75
CA ARG A 99 -18.18 2.03 11.39
C ARG A 99 -18.07 2.18 9.88
N HIS A 100 -19.18 2.51 9.25
CA HIS A 100 -19.23 2.95 7.88
C HIS A 100 -19.21 4.47 7.86
N ALA A 101 -18.35 5.08 7.05
CA ALA A 101 -18.35 6.52 6.87
C ALA A 101 -17.87 6.88 5.47
N TYR A 102 -18.22 8.09 5.04
CA TYR A 102 -17.66 8.68 3.83
C TYR A 102 -17.42 10.18 4.02
N GLY A 103 -16.54 10.73 3.19
CA GLY A 103 -16.21 12.14 3.19
C GLY A 103 -14.82 12.42 2.61
N PRO A 104 -14.37 13.67 2.70
CA PRO A 104 -13.10 14.08 2.11
C PRO A 104 -11.91 13.54 2.91
N VAL A 105 -10.90 13.08 2.18
CA VAL A 105 -9.65 12.52 2.69
C VAL A 105 -8.45 13.07 1.91
N GLN A 106 -7.27 12.97 2.51
CA GLN A 106 -5.99 13.08 1.80
C GLN A 106 -5.38 11.69 1.65
N VAL A 107 -5.13 11.26 0.41
CA VAL A 107 -4.38 10.03 0.12
C VAL A 107 -2.94 10.42 -0.13
N VAL A 108 -2.08 10.05 0.83
CA VAL A 108 -0.66 10.38 0.80
C VAL A 108 0.12 9.20 0.24
N SER A 109 0.70 9.39 -0.95
CA SER A 109 1.47 8.38 -1.66
C SER A 109 2.96 8.69 -1.57
N GLN A 110 3.74 7.75 -1.07
CA GLN A 110 5.20 7.86 -1.02
C GLN A 110 5.84 6.77 -1.88
N PHE A 111 6.51 7.21 -2.93
CA PHE A 111 7.32 6.35 -3.81
C PHE A 111 8.70 6.20 -3.19
N SER A 112 9.18 4.97 -3.09
CA SER A 112 10.41 4.66 -2.31
C SER A 112 11.44 3.87 -3.09
N SER A 113 11.00 3.16 -4.13
CA SER A 113 11.86 2.34 -4.98
C SER A 113 11.16 2.04 -6.30
N TYR A 114 11.89 1.49 -7.25
CA TYR A 114 11.33 0.92 -8.48
C TYR A 114 12.01 -0.41 -8.80
N ARG A 115 11.30 -1.25 -9.56
CA ARG A 115 11.87 -2.47 -10.16
C ARG A 115 12.18 -2.22 -11.62
N GLN A 116 13.31 -2.73 -12.07
CA GLN A 116 13.54 -2.98 -13.49
C GLN A 116 12.99 -4.37 -13.81
N VAL A 117 12.03 -4.43 -14.72
CA VAL A 117 11.28 -5.65 -15.05
C VAL A 117 11.52 -5.99 -16.50
N LYS A 118 12.07 -7.18 -16.77
CA LYS A 118 12.37 -7.61 -18.14
C LYS A 118 11.08 -7.72 -18.96
N LEU A 119 11.09 -7.17 -20.17
CA LEU A 119 9.90 -7.02 -21.01
C LEU A 119 9.16 -8.34 -21.27
N HIS A 120 9.90 -9.42 -21.57
CA HIS A 120 9.32 -10.66 -22.06
C HIS A 120 8.95 -11.66 -20.96
N THR A 121 9.74 -11.72 -19.89
CA THR A 121 9.59 -12.72 -18.82
C THR A 121 8.97 -12.14 -17.56
N HIS A 122 8.87 -10.82 -17.47
CA HIS A 122 8.46 -10.10 -16.26
C HIS A 122 9.31 -10.39 -15.02
N GLU A 123 10.53 -10.91 -15.21
CA GLU A 123 11.48 -11.12 -14.11
C GLU A 123 12.03 -9.78 -13.60
N THR A 124 12.21 -9.68 -12.28
CA THR A 124 12.85 -8.49 -11.69
C THR A 124 14.36 -8.58 -11.90
N LEU A 125 14.91 -7.66 -12.69
CA LEU A 125 16.34 -7.57 -13.00
C LEU A 125 17.12 -6.80 -11.94
N GLY A 126 16.46 -5.82 -11.31
CA GLY A 126 17.12 -4.92 -10.38
C GLY A 126 16.12 -4.04 -9.64
N LEU A 127 16.62 -3.39 -8.59
CA LEU A 127 15.88 -2.45 -7.76
C LEU A 127 16.64 -1.14 -7.72
N GLY A 128 15.94 -0.03 -7.93
CA GLY A 128 16.44 1.32 -7.70
C GLY A 128 15.69 2.01 -6.56
N ALA A 129 16.27 3.09 -6.03
CA ALA A 129 15.63 3.92 -5.01
C ALA A 129 14.90 5.11 -5.68
N ILE A 130 13.86 5.60 -5.03
CA ILE A 130 13.20 6.87 -5.37
C ILE A 130 13.27 7.74 -4.12
N ASP A 131 13.84 8.94 -4.25
CA ASP A 131 13.91 9.94 -3.18
C ASP A 131 13.20 11.21 -3.65
N LEU A 132 11.87 11.15 -3.68
CA LEU A 132 11.00 12.26 -4.08
C LEU A 132 9.96 12.54 -2.99
N PRO A 133 9.43 13.77 -2.91
CA PRO A 133 8.44 14.14 -1.91
C PRO A 133 7.18 13.27 -1.94
N GLU A 134 6.45 13.25 -0.82
CA GLU A 134 5.13 12.63 -0.75
C GLU A 134 4.15 13.35 -1.69
N GLN A 135 3.35 12.57 -2.41
CA GLN A 135 2.28 13.09 -3.26
C GLN A 135 0.97 13.04 -2.49
N VAL A 136 0.21 14.13 -2.52
CA VAL A 136 -1.07 14.24 -1.81
C VAL A 136 -2.18 14.37 -2.82
N LEU A 137 -3.14 13.46 -2.77
CA LEU A 137 -4.40 13.55 -3.50
C LEU A 137 -5.51 13.88 -2.51
N GLU A 138 -6.13 15.06 -2.65
CA GLU A 138 -7.37 15.39 -1.95
C GLU A 138 -8.55 14.88 -2.77
N THR A 139 -9.38 14.04 -2.16
CA THR A 139 -10.51 13.36 -2.82
C THR A 139 -11.51 12.87 -1.78
N ASP A 140 -12.62 12.28 -2.22
CA ASP A 140 -13.56 11.61 -1.34
C ASP A 140 -13.24 10.12 -1.21
N ALA A 141 -13.57 9.57 -0.04
CA ALA A 141 -13.46 8.15 0.24
C ALA A 141 -14.65 7.61 1.02
N TYR A 142 -14.91 6.32 0.86
CA TYR A 142 -15.74 5.50 1.72
C TYR A 142 -14.83 4.56 2.52
N TRP A 143 -15.02 4.47 3.83
CA TRP A 143 -14.22 3.58 4.67
C TRP A 143 -15.07 2.77 5.64
N LEU A 144 -14.56 1.58 5.94
CA LEU A 144 -15.04 0.70 7.00
C LEU A 144 -13.97 0.57 8.07
N ALA A 145 -14.25 1.08 9.26
CA ALA A 145 -13.41 0.88 10.44
C ALA A 145 -14.03 -0.19 11.35
N PHE A 146 -13.21 -1.07 11.91
CA PHE A 146 -13.67 -2.22 12.70
C PHE A 146 -13.32 -2.03 14.18
N GLY A 147 -14.34 -1.93 15.03
CA GLY A 147 -14.19 -1.81 16.48
C GLY A 147 -14.04 -3.17 17.17
N ASP A 148 -13.63 -3.14 18.45
CA ASP A 148 -13.39 -4.35 19.23
C ASP A 148 -14.66 -5.20 19.43
N ASP A 149 -15.85 -4.60 19.49
CA ASP A 149 -17.12 -5.35 19.57
C ASP A 149 -17.30 -6.34 18.39
N LEU A 150 -16.81 -5.99 17.20
CA LEU A 150 -16.82 -6.86 16.03
C LEU A 150 -15.62 -7.82 16.04
N LEU A 151 -14.44 -7.31 16.41
CA LEU A 151 -13.18 -8.03 16.28
C LEU A 151 -12.94 -9.06 17.39
N ASP A 152 -13.40 -8.84 18.61
CA ASP A 152 -13.17 -9.74 19.75
C ASP A 152 -13.75 -11.14 19.54
N PRO A 153 -14.99 -11.31 19.04
CA PRO A 153 -15.50 -12.64 18.67
C PRO A 153 -14.65 -13.32 17.59
N LEU A 154 -14.17 -12.55 16.60
CA LEU A 154 -13.30 -13.08 15.55
C LEU A 154 -11.92 -13.48 16.10
N ARG A 155 -11.35 -12.70 17.02
CA ARG A 155 -10.10 -13.02 17.74
C ARG A 155 -10.25 -14.30 18.53
N ALA A 156 -11.32 -14.43 19.32
CA ALA A 156 -11.60 -15.61 20.13
C ALA A 156 -11.77 -16.88 19.26
N ALA A 157 -12.33 -16.74 18.06
CA ALA A 157 -12.46 -17.82 17.10
C ALA A 157 -11.18 -18.11 16.27
N GLY A 158 -10.11 -17.34 16.47
CA GLY A 158 -8.89 -17.45 15.66
C GLY A 158 -9.06 -16.98 14.20
N LEU A 159 -10.14 -16.25 13.92
CA LEU A 159 -10.55 -15.73 12.61
C LEU A 159 -10.11 -14.28 12.36
N TRP A 160 -9.29 -13.72 13.25
CA TRP A 160 -8.64 -12.42 13.07
C TRP A 160 -7.12 -12.53 13.27
N ARG A 161 -6.35 -11.98 12.31
CA ARG A 161 -4.88 -12.02 12.32
C ARG A 161 -4.22 -10.68 11.95
N SER A 162 -4.96 -9.58 11.99
CA SER A 162 -4.44 -8.26 11.60
C SER A 162 -4.09 -7.37 12.79
N ASP A 163 -4.16 -7.88 14.02
CA ASP A 163 -3.76 -7.09 15.19
C ASP A 163 -2.28 -6.65 15.10
N PRO A 164 -1.95 -5.46 15.63
CA PRO A 164 -0.57 -5.05 15.82
C PRO A 164 0.19 -6.12 16.61
N ASN A 165 1.44 -6.37 16.24
CA ASN A 165 2.28 -7.23 17.06
C ASN A 165 2.60 -6.52 18.38
N ASP A 166 2.27 -7.13 19.51
CA ASP A 166 2.83 -6.73 20.79
C ASP A 166 4.28 -7.24 20.86
N TYR A 167 5.23 -6.34 20.65
CA TYR A 167 6.65 -6.67 20.69
C TYR A 167 7.21 -6.85 22.11
N GLY A 168 6.39 -6.67 23.16
CA GLY A 168 6.80 -6.89 24.55
C GLY A 168 7.68 -5.78 25.14
N PRO A 169 7.94 -5.83 26.46
CA PRO A 169 8.51 -4.71 27.22
C PRO A 169 9.97 -4.39 26.87
N ASN A 170 10.74 -5.35 26.34
CA ASN A 170 12.14 -5.11 25.96
C ASN A 170 12.29 -4.47 24.56
N TRP A 171 11.19 -4.26 23.83
CA TRP A 171 11.26 -3.81 22.45
C TRP A 171 12.01 -2.49 22.28
N ALA A 172 11.71 -1.49 23.11
CA ALA A 172 12.37 -0.19 23.02
C ALA A 172 13.90 -0.31 23.16
N GLN A 173 14.36 -1.08 24.16
CA GLN A 173 15.78 -1.36 24.39
C GLN A 173 16.42 -2.11 23.22
N GLN A 174 15.78 -3.16 22.73
CA GLN A 174 16.34 -3.98 21.64
C GLN A 174 16.33 -3.24 20.31
N ARG A 175 15.34 -2.39 20.07
CA ARG A 175 15.27 -1.50 18.91
C ARG A 175 16.46 -0.53 18.91
N ASP A 176 16.74 0.10 20.05
CA ASP A 176 17.86 1.04 20.15
C ASP A 176 19.22 0.31 20.09
N ALA A 177 19.33 -0.87 20.67
CA ALA A 177 20.53 -1.71 20.57
C ALA A 177 20.78 -2.21 19.13
N ALA A 178 19.73 -2.55 18.37
CA ALA A 178 19.86 -2.90 16.95
C ALA A 178 20.33 -1.71 16.11
N ARG A 179 19.76 -0.52 16.35
CA ARG A 179 20.19 0.72 15.69
C ARG A 179 21.65 1.06 16.00
N ALA A 180 22.06 0.94 17.25
CA ALA A 180 23.44 1.18 17.68
C ALA A 180 24.41 0.17 17.07
N ARG A 181 24.06 -1.14 17.07
CA ARG A 181 24.84 -2.21 16.41
C ARG A 181 25.05 -1.91 14.93
N ASP A 182 24.00 -1.44 14.25
CA ASP A 182 24.02 -1.14 12.82
C ASP A 182 24.62 0.25 12.52
N GLY A 183 25.21 0.92 13.53
CA GLY A 183 25.87 2.22 13.39
C GLY A 183 24.93 3.34 12.96
N TYR A 184 23.64 3.25 13.33
CA TYR A 184 22.57 4.17 12.91
C TYR A 184 22.46 4.30 11.38
N ARG A 185 22.77 3.22 10.66
CA ARG A 185 22.68 3.15 9.20
C ARG A 185 21.73 2.05 8.77
N CYS A 186 21.07 2.27 7.64
CA CYS A 186 20.27 1.24 7.02
C CYS A 186 21.17 0.06 6.60
N THR A 187 20.88 -1.14 7.10
CA THR A 187 21.63 -2.36 6.76
C THR A 187 21.45 -2.78 5.30
N SER A 188 20.38 -2.33 4.64
CA SER A 188 20.10 -2.67 3.24
C SER A 188 20.72 -1.69 2.23
N CYS A 189 20.77 -0.39 2.53
CA CYS A 189 21.23 0.62 1.56
C CYS A 189 22.31 1.59 2.10
N GLY A 190 22.70 1.49 3.36
CA GLY A 190 23.71 2.34 3.97
C GLY A 190 23.28 3.78 4.32
N LYS A 191 22.06 4.21 3.95
CA LYS A 191 21.53 5.56 4.27
C LYS A 191 21.69 5.83 5.77
N PRO A 192 22.29 6.95 6.20
CA PRO A 192 22.40 7.32 7.61
C PRO A 192 21.06 7.79 8.15
N GLU A 193 20.85 7.59 9.45
CA GLU A 193 19.65 8.04 10.14
C GLU A 193 19.57 9.56 10.23
N SER A 194 18.35 10.10 10.13
CA SER A 194 18.08 11.53 10.18
C SER A 194 17.87 12.00 11.63
N PRO A 195 18.30 13.22 12.01
CA PRO A 195 17.95 13.83 13.28
C PRO A 195 16.43 14.00 13.48
N ALA A 196 15.67 14.13 12.39
CA ALA A 196 14.22 14.35 12.43
C ALA A 196 13.41 13.06 12.61
N ARG A 197 13.96 11.89 12.25
CA ARG A 197 13.27 10.61 12.35
C ARG A 197 14.25 9.45 12.45
N GLN A 198 14.02 8.59 13.43
CA GLN A 198 14.76 7.35 13.62
C GLN A 198 14.46 6.32 12.52
N HIS A 199 15.43 5.46 12.23
CA HIS A 199 15.22 4.31 11.35
C HIS A 199 14.33 3.27 12.01
N ASP A 200 13.62 2.54 11.15
CA ASP A 200 12.73 1.47 11.56
C ASP A 200 13.57 0.21 11.82
N VAL A 201 13.15 -0.64 12.76
CA VAL A 201 13.81 -1.92 13.04
C VAL A 201 12.84 -3.04 12.70
N HIS A 202 13.27 -3.91 11.78
CA HIS A 202 12.46 -4.99 11.23
C HIS A 202 12.88 -6.34 11.81
N HIS A 203 11.91 -7.21 12.10
CA HIS A 203 12.15 -8.60 12.45
C HIS A 203 12.43 -9.43 11.19
N LYS A 204 13.62 -10.02 11.06
CA LYS A 204 14.01 -10.89 9.92
C LYS A 204 13.09 -12.10 9.81
N ARG A 205 12.85 -12.77 10.93
CA ARG A 205 11.77 -13.76 11.08
C ARG A 205 10.61 -13.06 11.79
N PRO A 206 9.39 -13.05 11.23
CA PRO A 206 8.28 -12.27 11.77
C PRO A 206 7.94 -12.73 13.19
N PHE A 207 7.54 -11.78 14.03
CA PHE A 207 7.28 -12.01 15.46
C PHE A 207 6.31 -13.17 15.71
N ARG A 208 5.25 -13.28 14.89
CA ARG A 208 4.22 -14.33 14.98
C ARG A 208 4.78 -15.76 14.77
N ALA A 209 5.91 -15.91 14.07
CA ALA A 209 6.55 -17.21 13.84
C ALA A 209 7.26 -17.79 15.07
N PHE A 210 7.30 -17.06 16.19
CA PHE A 210 7.88 -17.52 17.46
C PHE A 210 6.83 -18.14 18.41
N GLY A 211 5.65 -18.51 17.89
CA GLY A 211 4.58 -19.10 18.69
C GLY A 211 3.80 -18.07 19.49
N TYR A 212 3.50 -16.91 18.87
CA TYR A 212 2.72 -15.85 19.50
C TYR A 212 1.34 -16.37 19.94
N VAL A 213 1.06 -16.22 21.23
CA VAL A 213 -0.28 -16.43 21.82
C VAL A 213 -0.77 -15.08 22.33
N PRO A 214 -1.91 -14.55 21.86
CA PRO A 214 -2.50 -13.33 22.38
C PRO A 214 -2.63 -13.39 23.92
N GLY A 215 -2.13 -12.38 24.63
CA GLY A 215 -2.16 -12.32 26.10
C GLY A 215 -1.08 -13.12 26.84
N LEU A 216 -0.32 -14.00 26.17
CA LEU A 216 0.81 -14.77 26.70
C LEU A 216 2.07 -14.45 25.89
N ASN A 217 2.46 -13.18 25.92
CA ASN A 217 3.64 -12.70 25.22
C ASN A 217 4.91 -13.01 26.02
N GLU A 218 5.40 -14.26 26.03
CA GLU A 218 6.73 -14.59 26.59
C GLU A 218 7.79 -14.75 25.49
N ALA A 219 7.36 -15.02 24.26
CA ALA A 219 8.21 -15.24 23.09
C ALA A 219 8.95 -13.96 22.63
N TYR A 220 8.58 -12.77 23.13
CA TYR A 220 9.24 -11.51 22.77
C TYR A 220 10.74 -11.53 23.01
N ARG A 221 11.23 -12.24 24.04
CA ARG A 221 12.67 -12.30 24.34
C ARG A 221 13.45 -12.95 23.19
N LEU A 222 12.90 -14.03 22.63
CA LEU A 222 13.48 -14.76 21.51
C LEU A 222 13.30 -13.97 20.20
N ALA A 223 12.10 -13.43 19.97
CA ALA A 223 11.80 -12.68 18.76
C ALA A 223 12.62 -11.38 18.65
N ASN A 224 12.89 -10.71 19.78
CA ASN A 224 13.65 -9.46 19.83
C ASN A 224 15.15 -9.68 20.07
N THR A 225 15.68 -10.88 19.83
CA THR A 225 17.13 -11.09 19.80
C THR A 225 17.74 -10.23 18.70
N LEU A 226 18.90 -9.61 18.96
CA LEU A 226 19.52 -8.71 17.98
C LEU A 226 19.75 -9.42 16.64
N ASP A 227 20.12 -10.69 16.63
CA ASP A 227 20.32 -11.48 15.40
C ASP A 227 19.06 -11.55 14.52
N ASN A 228 17.88 -11.51 15.13
CA ASN A 228 16.59 -11.47 14.43
C ASN A 228 16.14 -10.06 14.06
N LEU A 229 16.87 -9.01 14.41
CA LEU A 229 16.53 -7.62 14.12
C LEU A 229 17.46 -7.01 13.06
N THR A 230 16.93 -6.11 12.23
CA THR A 230 17.70 -5.39 11.22
C THR A 230 17.22 -3.95 11.11
N THR A 231 18.14 -2.98 11.15
CA THR A 231 17.82 -1.56 11.02
C THR A 231 17.66 -1.18 9.56
N LEU A 232 16.53 -0.56 9.21
CA LEU A 232 16.17 -0.17 7.84
C LEU A 232 15.68 1.27 7.79
N CYS A 233 16.07 2.02 6.76
CA CYS A 233 15.42 3.30 6.48
C CYS A 233 13.98 3.08 6.03
N ARG A 234 13.13 4.12 6.13
CA ARG A 234 11.69 4.05 5.80
C ARG A 234 11.40 3.42 4.44
N ALA A 235 12.23 3.71 3.44
CA ALA A 235 12.12 3.13 2.10
C ALA A 235 12.43 1.62 2.10
N CYS A 236 13.51 1.21 2.77
CA CYS A 236 13.90 -0.20 2.87
C CYS A 236 12.93 -1.01 3.72
N HIS A 237 12.45 -0.45 4.84
CA HIS A 237 11.48 -1.10 5.71
C HIS A 237 10.18 -1.42 4.96
N ARG A 238 9.65 -0.42 4.24
CA ARG A 238 8.45 -0.58 3.41
C ARG A 238 8.60 -1.64 2.33
N ARG A 239 9.78 -1.75 1.69
CA ARG A 239 10.07 -2.80 0.70
C ARG A 239 9.90 -4.21 1.29
N VAL A 240 10.36 -4.43 2.53
CA VAL A 240 10.29 -5.74 3.17
C VAL A 240 8.86 -6.08 3.64
N GLU A 241 8.10 -5.10 4.13
CA GLU A 241 6.74 -5.32 4.62
C GLU A 241 5.70 -5.65 3.54
N GLN A 242 5.89 -5.17 2.30
CA GLN A 242 4.90 -5.33 1.23
C GLN A 242 4.60 -6.81 0.90
N GLY A 243 5.55 -7.73 1.10
CA GLY A 243 5.34 -9.16 0.91
C GLY A 243 4.44 -9.82 1.96
N GLN A 244 4.20 -9.18 3.12
CA GLN A 244 3.47 -9.77 4.25
C GLN A 244 2.00 -9.32 4.34
N ARG A 245 1.60 -8.24 3.65
CA ARG A 245 0.26 -7.61 3.80
C ARG A 245 -0.91 -8.42 3.21
N LEU A 246 -0.65 -9.39 2.34
CA LEU A 246 -1.68 -10.05 1.50
C LEU A 246 -2.39 -11.24 2.16
N ARG A 247 -2.11 -11.53 3.44
CA ARG A 247 -2.54 -12.79 4.10
C ARG A 247 -3.49 -12.59 5.29
N THR A 248 -4.21 -11.49 5.33
CA THR A 248 -5.16 -11.19 6.43
C THR A 248 -6.59 -11.03 5.91
N GLY A 249 -7.57 -11.18 6.80
CA GLY A 249 -8.98 -10.90 6.47
C GLY A 249 -9.18 -9.48 5.95
N LEU A 250 -8.45 -8.51 6.52
CA LEU A 250 -8.44 -7.10 6.14
C LEU A 250 -7.89 -6.89 4.71
N GLY A 251 -6.75 -7.52 4.39
CA GLY A 251 -6.16 -7.47 3.06
C GLY A 251 -7.04 -8.12 2.00
N GLY A 252 -7.64 -9.27 2.33
CA GLY A 252 -8.57 -9.95 1.43
C GLY A 252 -9.88 -9.19 1.21
N LEU A 253 -10.38 -8.49 2.23
CA LEU A 253 -11.51 -7.58 2.10
C LEU A 253 -11.17 -6.41 1.15
N ALA A 254 -10.02 -5.77 1.33
CA ALA A 254 -9.57 -4.69 0.45
C ALA A 254 -9.43 -5.13 -1.01
N PHE A 255 -8.85 -6.31 -1.25
CA PHE A 255 -8.74 -6.86 -2.60
C PHE A 255 -10.12 -7.13 -3.22
N ALA A 256 -11.01 -7.76 -2.47
CA ALA A 256 -12.36 -8.06 -2.95
C ALA A 256 -13.19 -6.78 -3.20
N LEU A 257 -13.08 -5.77 -2.34
CA LEU A 257 -13.72 -4.47 -2.55
C LEU A 257 -13.22 -3.78 -3.82
N GLY A 258 -11.92 -3.85 -4.11
CA GLY A 258 -11.35 -3.34 -5.37
C GLY A 258 -11.92 -4.02 -6.62
N SER A 259 -12.43 -5.24 -6.49
CA SER A 259 -13.07 -6.00 -7.57
C SER A 259 -14.59 -5.77 -7.65
N ILE A 260 -15.26 -5.62 -6.49
CA ILE A 260 -16.72 -5.52 -6.41
C ILE A 260 -17.23 -4.09 -6.52
N ALA A 261 -16.50 -3.09 -6.01
CA ALA A 261 -16.90 -1.69 -6.08
C ALA A 261 -17.11 -1.20 -7.53
N PRO A 262 -16.22 -1.48 -8.50
CA PRO A 262 -16.41 -1.04 -9.88
C PRO A 262 -17.67 -1.62 -10.53
N LEU A 263 -18.08 -2.84 -10.15
CA LEU A 263 -19.30 -3.48 -10.65
C LEU A 263 -20.58 -2.79 -10.13
N HIS A 264 -20.54 -2.24 -8.93
CA HIS A 264 -21.68 -1.50 -8.35
C HIS A 264 -21.72 -0.04 -8.84
N LEU A 265 -20.55 0.54 -9.12
CA LEU A 265 -20.39 1.91 -9.61
C LEU A 265 -20.46 2.03 -11.13
N MET A 266 -20.35 0.90 -11.86
CA MET A 266 -20.24 0.86 -13.32
C MET A 266 -19.05 1.70 -13.84
N CYS A 267 -17.92 1.66 -13.14
CA CYS A 267 -16.70 2.40 -13.47
C CYS A 267 -15.53 1.49 -13.85
N ASP A 268 -14.43 2.08 -14.34
CA ASP A 268 -13.20 1.33 -14.56
C ASP A 268 -12.53 1.05 -13.19
N PRO A 269 -12.00 -0.16 -12.94
CA PRO A 269 -11.26 -0.45 -11.70
C PRO A 269 -10.10 0.52 -11.43
N ARG A 270 -9.58 1.19 -12.46
CA ARG A 270 -8.52 2.21 -12.35
C ARG A 270 -9.03 3.53 -11.79
N ASP A 271 -10.34 3.78 -11.76
CA ASP A 271 -10.93 5.02 -11.23
C ASP A 271 -10.96 5.04 -9.69
N ILE A 272 -10.76 3.89 -9.05
CA ILE A 272 -10.75 3.75 -7.59
C ILE A 272 -9.40 3.22 -7.07
N GLY A 273 -9.09 3.54 -5.84
CA GLY A 273 -8.03 2.89 -5.06
C GLY A 273 -8.59 2.29 -3.78
N VAL A 274 -7.89 1.28 -3.25
CA VAL A 274 -8.25 0.64 -1.99
C VAL A 274 -7.02 0.52 -1.12
N VAL A 275 -7.13 0.96 0.13
CA VAL A 275 -6.08 0.88 1.14
C VAL A 275 -6.61 0.10 2.34
N ALA A 276 -5.81 -0.85 2.84
CA ALA A 276 -6.04 -1.52 4.11
C ALA A 276 -5.00 -1.05 5.13
N GLU A 277 -5.47 -0.45 6.21
CA GLU A 277 -4.66 0.04 7.32
C GLU A 277 -4.96 -0.81 8.55
N GLN A 278 -3.95 -1.47 9.13
CA GLN A 278 -4.14 -2.22 10.39
C GLN A 278 -4.46 -1.29 11.56
N GLN A 279 -3.96 -0.06 11.49
CA GLN A 279 -4.24 1.02 12.42
C GLN A 279 -4.34 2.30 11.60
N ALA A 280 -5.56 2.82 11.40
CA ALA A 280 -5.77 4.08 10.72
C ALA A 280 -5.26 5.25 11.57
N THR A 281 -4.71 6.29 10.94
CA THR A 281 -4.20 7.48 11.64
C THR A 281 -5.30 8.23 12.40
N ALA A 282 -6.56 8.14 11.95
CA ALA A 282 -7.68 8.89 12.51
C ALA A 282 -8.09 8.43 13.92
N ASP A 283 -8.20 7.13 14.14
CA ASP A 283 -8.75 6.55 15.37
C ASP A 283 -8.03 5.27 15.84
N GLY A 284 -6.99 4.83 15.13
CA GLY A 284 -6.21 3.62 15.45
C GLY A 284 -6.91 2.31 15.09
N LEU A 285 -8.13 2.35 14.55
CA LEU A 285 -8.89 1.15 14.21
C LEU A 285 -8.38 0.51 12.90
N PRO A 286 -8.43 -0.83 12.78
CA PRO A 286 -8.28 -1.50 11.49
C PRO A 286 -9.33 -0.98 10.51
N THR A 287 -8.89 -0.52 9.35
CA THR A 287 -9.74 0.20 8.40
C THR A 287 -9.45 -0.24 6.96
N VAL A 288 -10.52 -0.42 6.17
CA VAL A 288 -10.42 -0.51 4.71
C VAL A 288 -11.08 0.71 4.08
N THR A 289 -10.32 1.43 3.29
CA THR A 289 -10.75 2.65 2.60
C THR A 289 -10.78 2.44 1.10
N VAL A 290 -11.92 2.69 0.46
CA VAL A 290 -12.07 2.83 -0.99
C VAL A 290 -12.15 4.31 -1.31
N TYR A 291 -11.27 4.81 -2.17
CA TYR A 291 -11.16 6.23 -2.50
C TYR A 291 -11.16 6.45 -4.01
N GLU A 292 -11.51 7.64 -4.44
CA GLU A 292 -11.56 8.00 -5.87
C GLU A 292 -10.18 8.48 -6.33
N LYS A 293 -9.67 7.98 -7.46
CA LYS A 293 -8.39 8.43 -8.02
C LYS A 293 -8.52 9.72 -8.84
N ILE A 294 -9.52 10.53 -8.52
CA ILE A 294 -9.85 11.80 -9.18
C ILE A 294 -9.79 12.90 -8.11
N PRO A 295 -9.06 14.01 -8.35
CA PRO A 295 -9.06 15.14 -7.44
C PRO A 295 -10.47 15.64 -7.13
N ALA A 296 -10.71 16.00 -5.86
CA ALA A 296 -12.00 16.41 -5.31
C ALA A 296 -13.13 15.37 -5.34
N GLY A 297 -12.93 14.20 -5.95
CA GLY A 297 -13.96 13.18 -6.10
C GLY A 297 -15.07 13.58 -7.08
N ILE A 298 -15.83 12.59 -7.54
CA ILE A 298 -16.97 12.71 -8.45
C ILE A 298 -18.23 12.02 -7.91
N GLY A 299 -18.19 11.47 -6.69
CA GLY A 299 -19.35 10.95 -5.96
C GLY A 299 -19.44 9.42 -5.88
N PHE A 300 -18.40 8.68 -6.29
CA PHE A 300 -18.35 7.24 -6.10
C PHE A 300 -18.36 6.84 -4.63
N SER A 301 -17.64 7.58 -3.79
CA SER A 301 -17.52 7.27 -2.36
C SER A 301 -18.85 7.40 -1.63
N GLN A 302 -19.61 8.46 -1.90
CA GLN A 302 -20.97 8.60 -1.40
C GLN A 302 -21.86 7.44 -1.86
N ARG A 303 -21.77 7.09 -3.15
CA ARG A 303 -22.58 6.00 -3.70
C ARG A 303 -22.24 4.64 -3.08
N LEU A 304 -20.96 4.36 -2.80
CA LEU A 304 -20.54 3.15 -2.10
C LEU A 304 -21.07 3.10 -0.67
N TYR A 305 -21.11 4.23 0.03
CA TYR A 305 -21.67 4.31 1.38
C TYR A 305 -23.18 4.01 1.39
N GLU A 306 -23.94 4.52 0.42
CA GLU A 306 -25.35 4.18 0.23
C GLU A 306 -25.55 2.69 -0.05
N LEU A 307 -24.69 2.10 -0.89
CA LEU A 307 -24.73 0.70 -1.32
C LEU A 307 -23.98 -0.26 -0.37
N ARG A 308 -23.52 0.19 0.80
CA ARG A 308 -22.63 -0.57 1.71
C ARG A 308 -23.05 -2.02 1.96
N ASN A 309 -24.35 -2.28 2.09
CA ASN A 309 -24.89 -3.61 2.34
C ASN A 309 -24.77 -4.51 1.11
N ASP A 310 -25.13 -4.00 -0.06
CA ASP A 310 -25.04 -4.74 -1.33
C ASP A 310 -23.58 -4.97 -1.71
N LEU A 311 -22.72 -3.97 -1.45
CA LEU A 311 -21.28 -4.07 -1.61
C LEU A 311 -20.69 -5.22 -0.77
N LEU A 312 -21.00 -5.28 0.53
CA LEU A 312 -20.54 -6.35 1.41
C LEU A 312 -21.14 -7.72 1.04
N ARG A 313 -22.41 -7.78 0.62
CA ARG A 313 -23.02 -9.01 0.10
C ARG A 313 -22.30 -9.50 -1.16
N GLY A 314 -21.98 -8.60 -2.08
CA GLY A 314 -21.23 -8.91 -3.29
C GLY A 314 -19.83 -9.46 -2.99
N VAL A 315 -19.14 -8.88 -2.01
CA VAL A 315 -17.86 -9.43 -1.51
C VAL A 315 -18.06 -10.83 -0.93
N ALA A 316 -19.04 -11.02 -0.05
CA ALA A 316 -19.32 -12.33 0.55
C ALA A 316 -19.65 -13.40 -0.52
N GLU A 317 -20.43 -13.02 -1.54
CA GLU A 317 -20.79 -13.85 -2.69
C GLU A 317 -19.55 -14.30 -3.47
N LEU A 318 -18.68 -13.35 -3.82
CA LEU A 318 -17.43 -13.59 -4.56
C LEU A 318 -16.53 -14.57 -3.80
N VAL A 319 -16.29 -14.29 -2.52
CA VAL A 319 -15.39 -15.09 -1.69
C VAL A 319 -15.96 -16.51 -1.49
N ARG A 320 -17.27 -16.64 -1.24
CA ARG A 320 -17.93 -17.92 -1.01
C ARG A 320 -17.97 -18.80 -2.26
N ARG A 321 -18.27 -18.23 -3.43
CA ARG A 321 -18.41 -18.97 -4.70
C ARG A 321 -17.08 -19.37 -5.32
N CYS A 322 -15.98 -18.68 -4.98
CA CYS A 322 -14.66 -19.03 -5.50
C CYS A 322 -14.27 -20.45 -5.07
N PRO A 323 -13.85 -21.35 -5.97
CA PRO A 323 -13.53 -22.75 -5.61
C PRO A 323 -12.17 -22.90 -4.90
N CYS A 324 -11.40 -21.82 -4.74
CA CYS A 324 -10.11 -21.90 -4.07
C CYS A 324 -10.25 -22.33 -2.60
N PRO A 325 -9.29 -23.09 -2.06
CA PRO A 325 -9.36 -23.57 -0.69
C PRO A 325 -9.07 -22.47 0.33
N ARG A 326 -8.05 -21.64 0.08
CA ARG A 326 -7.48 -20.71 1.08
C ARG A 326 -7.38 -19.25 0.62
N GLY A 327 -7.81 -18.96 -0.60
CA GLY A 327 -7.68 -17.65 -1.25
C GLY A 327 -6.93 -17.74 -2.58
N CYS A 328 -7.22 -16.82 -3.50
CA CYS A 328 -6.54 -16.70 -4.78
C CYS A 328 -6.76 -15.29 -5.38
N PRO A 329 -6.00 -14.92 -6.44
CA PRO A 329 -6.17 -13.64 -7.15
C PRO A 329 -7.58 -13.37 -7.69
N ALA A 330 -8.43 -14.40 -7.83
CA ALA A 330 -9.81 -14.24 -8.28
C ALA A 330 -10.81 -13.90 -7.15
N CYS A 331 -10.40 -13.91 -5.88
CA CYS A 331 -11.30 -13.57 -4.76
C CYS A 331 -10.68 -12.61 -3.74
N VAL A 332 -9.74 -13.08 -2.92
CA VAL A 332 -9.14 -12.33 -1.81
C VAL A 332 -7.72 -11.84 -2.13
N GLY A 333 -7.26 -12.07 -3.37
CA GLY A 333 -5.96 -11.63 -3.84
C GLY A 333 -4.89 -12.71 -3.79
N PRO A 334 -3.68 -12.37 -4.28
CA PRO A 334 -2.57 -13.30 -4.36
C PRO A 334 -2.14 -13.78 -2.96
N VAL A 335 -2.04 -15.10 -2.81
CA VAL A 335 -1.46 -15.78 -1.65
C VAL A 335 -0.06 -16.28 -2.05
N SER A 336 0.98 -15.86 -1.33
CA SER A 336 2.37 -16.32 -1.62
C SER A 336 2.48 -17.84 -1.50
N GLU A 337 3.30 -18.48 -2.34
CA GLU A 337 3.55 -19.93 -2.35
C GLU A 337 4.57 -20.35 -1.27
N ASP A 338 5.42 -19.44 -0.77
CA ASP A 338 6.64 -19.76 0.01
C ASP A 338 6.54 -19.67 1.55
N ALA A 339 5.35 -19.60 2.14
CA ALA A 339 5.24 -19.47 3.61
C ALA A 339 4.02 -20.18 4.20
N ASP A 340 4.24 -20.88 5.31
CA ASP A 340 3.30 -21.51 6.25
C ASP A 340 1.88 -21.81 5.71
N ASP A 341 1.62 -23.09 5.43
CA ASP A 341 0.35 -23.64 4.95
C ASP A 341 -0.85 -23.41 5.92
N SER A 342 -0.66 -22.72 7.04
CA SER A 342 -1.67 -22.57 8.10
C SER A 342 -2.68 -21.43 7.91
N VAL A 343 -2.47 -20.49 6.98
CA VAL A 343 -3.31 -19.27 6.88
C VAL A 343 -4.36 -19.38 5.77
N ASP A 344 -5.63 -19.41 6.18
CA ASP A 344 -6.79 -19.38 5.27
C ASP A 344 -7.33 -17.95 5.14
N ALA A 345 -6.77 -17.17 4.20
CA ALA A 345 -7.19 -15.79 3.95
C ALA A 345 -8.66 -15.70 3.51
N LYS A 346 -9.15 -16.71 2.78
CA LYS A 346 -10.55 -16.81 2.36
C LYS A 346 -11.49 -16.91 3.57
N ALA A 347 -11.20 -17.78 4.53
CA ALA A 347 -11.99 -17.91 5.76
C ALA A 347 -11.94 -16.63 6.61
N LEU A 348 -10.76 -16.04 6.78
CA LEU A 348 -10.59 -14.79 7.54
C LEU A 348 -11.40 -13.63 6.94
N THR A 349 -11.35 -13.45 5.61
CA THR A 349 -12.12 -12.41 4.92
C THR A 349 -13.62 -12.67 5.00
N LEU A 350 -14.06 -13.91 4.79
CA LEU A 350 -15.48 -14.25 4.85
C LEU A 350 -16.06 -14.00 6.24
N ALA A 351 -15.32 -14.38 7.29
CA ALA A 351 -15.74 -14.16 8.68
C ALA A 351 -15.89 -12.66 9.00
N LEU A 352 -14.92 -11.84 8.59
CA LEU A 352 -14.97 -10.38 8.76
C LEU A 352 -16.22 -9.78 8.07
N VAL A 353 -16.46 -10.15 6.82
CA VAL A 353 -17.60 -9.63 6.04
C VAL A 353 -18.93 -10.10 6.60
N GLN A 354 -19.02 -11.35 7.04
CA GLN A 354 -20.23 -11.88 7.67
C GLN A 354 -20.53 -11.19 9.00
N ALA A 355 -19.52 -10.88 9.81
CA ALA A 355 -19.70 -10.13 11.04
C ALA A 355 -20.29 -8.74 10.78
N CYS A 356 -19.79 -8.02 9.76
CA CYS A 356 -20.37 -6.75 9.35
C CYS A 356 -21.83 -6.88 8.91
N LEU A 357 -22.17 -7.93 8.14
CA LEU A 357 -23.54 -8.16 7.65
C LEU A 357 -24.51 -8.59 8.76
N ALA A 358 -24.06 -9.34 9.77
CA ALA A 358 -24.88 -9.80 10.87
C ALA A 358 -25.40 -8.64 11.73
N GLY A 359 -24.57 -7.64 12.00
CA GLY A 359 -24.99 -6.43 12.72
C GLY A 359 -26.10 -5.63 12.05
N VAL A 360 -26.20 -5.73 10.72
CA VAL A 360 -27.30 -5.13 9.94
C VAL A 360 -28.61 -5.88 10.16
N GLN A 361 -28.57 -7.20 10.34
CA GLN A 361 -29.77 -8.02 10.54
C GLN A 361 -30.37 -7.85 11.94
N GLU A 362 -29.53 -7.69 12.96
CA GLU A 362 -29.99 -7.44 14.33
C GLU A 362 -30.69 -6.08 14.46
N THR A 363 -30.14 -5.02 13.84
CA THR A 363 -30.74 -3.67 13.89
C THR A 363 -32.11 -3.58 13.20
N HIS A 364 -32.37 -4.35 12.15
CA HIS A 364 -33.71 -4.43 11.55
C HIS A 364 -34.74 -5.18 12.41
N SER A 365 -34.30 -6.02 13.34
CA SER A 365 -35.19 -6.80 14.21
C SER A 365 -35.72 -6.01 15.42
N PHE A 366 -35.17 -4.81 15.68
CA PHE A 366 -35.60 -3.91 16.76
C PHE A 366 -36.46 -2.73 16.28
N VAL A 367 -36.79 -2.64 14.98
CA VAL A 367 -37.54 -1.52 14.37
C VAL A 367 -38.91 -1.97 13.81
N VAL A 368 -39.45 -3.09 14.28
CA VAL A 368 -40.81 -3.57 13.91
C VAL A 368 -41.76 -3.48 15.10
#